data_AF-A0AAW0TRC0-F1
#
_entry.id   AF-A0AAW0TRC0-F1
#
_cell.length_a   1.000
_cell.length_b   1.000
_cell.length_c   1.000
_cell.angle_alpha   90.00
_cell.angle_beta   90.00
_cell.angle_gamma   90.00
#
_symmetry.space_group_name_H-M   'P 1'
#
loop_
_entity.id
_entity.type
_entity.pdbx_description
1 polymer ?
#
loop_
_entity_poly.entity_id
_entity_poly.type
_entity_poly.pdbx_seq_one_letter_code
_entity_poly.pdbx_strand_id
1 'polypeptide(L)'
;MGLAEVGLRVVRGPDWKWAEQDGGAGHAGTIVEVGRPGSSTTPDRTVVVQWDAGARTNYRVGYQAAYDLILLDNAPVGVKHPSHICDGCRQQAIAGNTLEVQLLLRL
;
A
#
# COMPACT_ATOMS: atom_id res chain seq x y z
N MET A 1 -2.99 1.84 -13.96
CA MET A 1 -2.57 0.95 -12.85
C MET A 1 -1.45 1.67 -12.13
N GLY A 2 -1.67 2.08 -10.88
CA GLY A 2 -0.60 2.68 -10.08
C GLY A 2 0.45 1.62 -9.78
N LEU A 3 1.70 1.90 -10.13
CA LEU A 3 2.83 1.04 -9.76
C LEU A 3 3.00 1.13 -8.24
N ALA A 4 3.16 -0.01 -7.57
CA ALA A 4 3.52 -0.02 -6.16
C ALA A 4 4.85 0.73 -5.95
N GLU A 5 4.92 1.54 -4.90
CA GLU A 5 6.07 2.40 -4.58
C GLU A 5 6.50 2.19 -3.11
N VAL A 6 7.80 2.31 -2.86
CA VAL A 6 8.35 2.29 -1.50
C VAL A 6 7.81 3.48 -0.71
N GLY A 7 7.39 3.23 0.53
CA GLY A 7 6.83 4.24 1.43
C GLY A 7 5.30 4.27 1.46
N LEU A 8 4.61 3.60 0.52
CA LEU A 8 3.15 3.47 0.57
C LEU A 8 2.71 2.70 1.82
N ARG A 9 1.64 3.19 2.45
CA ARG A 9 1.00 2.52 3.59
C ARG A 9 -0.10 1.61 3.09
N VAL A 10 -0.12 0.39 3.59
CA VAL A 10 -1.01 -0.68 3.13
C VAL A 10 -1.66 -1.42 4.29
N VAL A 11 -2.76 -2.09 4.01
CA VAL A 11 -3.41 -3.07 4.89
C VAL A 11 -3.75 -4.32 4.07
N ARG A 12 -4.12 -5.43 4.74
CA ARG A 12 -4.57 -6.64 4.04
C ARG A 12 -5.72 -6.37 3.07
N GLY A 13 -5.65 -6.99 1.90
CA GLY A 13 -6.59 -6.86 0.79
C GLY A 13 -7.48 -8.08 0.59
N PRO A 14 -8.25 -8.12 -0.52
CA PRO A 14 -9.27 -9.14 -0.75
C PRO A 14 -8.72 -10.54 -1.01
N ASP A 15 -7.54 -10.68 -1.63
CA ASP A 15 -6.95 -11.99 -1.94
C ASP A 15 -6.02 -12.50 -0.83
N TRP A 16 -5.97 -11.80 0.30
CA TRP A 16 -5.15 -12.13 1.45
C TRP A 16 -5.43 -13.54 1.96
N LYS A 17 -4.37 -14.34 2.10
CA LYS A 17 -4.42 -15.72 2.59
C LYS A 17 -3.32 -16.06 3.59
N TRP A 18 -2.68 -15.03 4.15
CA TRP A 18 -1.44 -15.15 4.93
C TRP A 18 -1.67 -15.12 6.43
N ALA A 19 -2.85 -15.60 6.87
CA ALA A 19 -3.28 -15.59 8.27
C ALA A 19 -3.06 -14.20 8.91
N GLU A 20 -2.49 -14.14 10.10
CA GLU A 20 -2.31 -12.89 10.86
C GLU A 20 -0.85 -12.38 10.78
N GLN A 21 -0.18 -12.58 9.64
CA GLN A 21 1.20 -12.08 9.45
C GLN A 21 1.33 -10.56 9.48
N ASP A 22 0.24 -9.84 9.21
CA ASP A 22 0.12 -8.39 9.39
C ASP A 22 -0.16 -7.98 10.85
N GLY A 23 -0.40 -8.95 11.74
CA GLY A 23 -0.69 -8.73 13.15
C GLY A 23 -2.18 -8.64 13.52
N GLY A 24 -3.09 -8.80 12.55
CA GLY A 24 -4.52 -8.58 12.81
C GLY A 24 -5.22 -7.86 11.66
N ALA A 25 -6.50 -8.14 11.41
CA ALA A 25 -7.29 -7.34 10.50
C ALA A 25 -7.26 -5.85 10.91
N GLY A 26 -6.94 -4.97 9.97
CA GLY A 26 -6.83 -3.52 10.20
C GLY A 26 -5.43 -3.04 10.61
N HIS A 27 -4.44 -3.94 10.79
CA HIS A 27 -3.06 -3.52 11.00
C HIS A 27 -2.42 -3.04 9.70
N ALA A 28 -1.61 -1.99 9.84
CA ALA A 28 -0.98 -1.32 8.73
C ALA A 28 0.50 -1.71 8.60
N GLY A 29 1.01 -1.57 7.38
CA GLY A 29 2.41 -1.78 7.05
C GLY A 29 2.88 -0.78 5.99
N THR A 30 4.18 -0.75 5.78
CA THR A 30 4.84 0.10 4.79
C THR A 30 5.51 -0.77 3.73
N ILE A 31 5.30 -0.45 2.44
CA ILE A 31 6.07 -1.06 1.36
C ILE A 31 7.52 -0.60 1.49
N VAL A 32 8.45 -1.55 1.63
CA VAL A 32 9.89 -1.28 1.78
C VAL A 32 10.72 -1.76 0.60
N GLU A 33 10.12 -2.56 -0.29
CA GLU A 33 10.77 -3.08 -1.49
C GLU A 33 9.73 -3.37 -2.57
N VAL A 34 10.05 -3.05 -3.82
CA VAL A 34 9.24 -3.40 -5.00
C VAL A 34 9.96 -4.49 -5.78
N GLY A 35 9.22 -5.56 -6.07
CA GLY A 35 9.73 -6.70 -6.82
C GLY A 35 10.05 -6.36 -8.27
N ARG A 36 10.95 -7.15 -8.86
CA ARG A 36 11.45 -6.93 -10.22
C ARG A 36 11.66 -8.24 -10.97
N PRO A 37 11.56 -8.25 -12.30
CA PRO A 37 11.87 -9.42 -13.11
C PRO A 37 13.26 -9.98 -12.78
N GLY A 38 13.35 -11.31 -12.66
CA GLY A 38 14.61 -12.02 -12.38
C GLY A 38 15.06 -12.05 -10.91
N SER A 39 14.36 -11.38 -10.00
CA SER A 39 14.63 -11.52 -8.55
C SER A 39 14.13 -12.87 -8.04
N SER A 40 14.97 -13.60 -7.29
CA SER A 40 14.62 -14.89 -6.68
C SER A 40 13.84 -14.75 -5.37
N THR A 41 14.02 -13.62 -4.66
CA THR A 41 13.37 -13.36 -3.36
C THR A 41 12.16 -12.45 -3.48
N THR A 42 12.17 -11.52 -4.44
CA THR A 42 11.11 -10.51 -4.63
C THR A 42 10.75 -10.40 -6.12
N PRO A 43 10.07 -11.41 -6.70
CA PRO A 43 9.76 -11.45 -8.12
C PRO A 43 8.88 -10.27 -8.58
N ASP A 44 8.76 -10.08 -9.90
CA ASP A 44 7.88 -9.08 -10.49
C ASP A 44 6.43 -9.21 -9.95
N ARG A 45 5.74 -8.07 -9.82
CA ARG A 45 4.37 -7.95 -9.26
C ARG A 45 4.23 -8.44 -7.81
N THR A 46 5.32 -8.34 -7.04
CA THR A 46 5.31 -8.51 -5.58
C THR A 46 5.94 -7.29 -4.91
N VAL A 47 5.67 -7.13 -3.62
CA VAL A 47 6.29 -6.11 -2.76
C VAL A 47 6.70 -6.75 -1.44
N VAL A 48 7.70 -6.19 -0.77
CA VAL A 48 7.98 -6.50 0.64
C VAL A 48 7.35 -5.42 1.52
N VAL A 49 6.59 -5.85 2.52
CA VAL A 49 5.97 -4.97 3.51
C VAL A 49 6.66 -5.18 4.85
N GLN A 50 7.00 -4.06 5.51
CA GLN A 50 7.29 -4.02 6.93
C GLN A 50 6.00 -3.66 7.66
N TRP A 51 5.42 -4.61 8.37
CA TRP A 51 4.25 -4.38 9.22
C TRP A 51 4.66 -3.64 10.48
N ASP A 52 3.74 -2.83 11.00
CA ASP A 52 3.96 -2.09 12.25
C ASP A 52 4.11 -3.04 13.45
N ALA A 53 3.51 -4.23 13.37
CA ALA A 53 3.68 -5.32 14.33
C ALA A 53 5.06 -5.99 14.28
N GLY A 54 5.93 -5.59 13.33
CA GLY A 54 7.33 -6.00 13.24
C GLY A 54 7.63 -7.06 12.17
N ALA A 55 6.63 -7.81 11.70
CA ALA A 55 6.83 -8.79 10.63
C ALA A 55 7.26 -8.12 9.31
N ARG A 56 8.18 -8.77 8.58
CA ARG A 56 8.67 -8.32 7.27
C ARG A 56 8.62 -9.45 6.26
N THR A 57 7.80 -9.32 5.22
CA THR A 57 7.62 -10.40 4.24
C THR A 57 7.02 -9.89 2.93
N ASN A 58 6.99 -10.74 1.90
CA ASN A 58 6.55 -10.39 0.56
C ASN A 58 5.08 -10.76 0.27
N TYR A 59 4.42 -9.94 -0.55
CA TYR A 59 3.00 -10.04 -0.88
C TYR A 59 2.74 -9.76 -2.36
N ARG A 60 1.61 -10.25 -2.87
CA ARG A 60 1.23 -10.13 -4.28
C ARG A 60 0.51 -8.81 -4.53
N VAL A 61 0.95 -8.10 -5.58
CA VAL A 61 0.35 -6.88 -6.13
C VAL A 61 0.13 -7.08 -7.64
N GLY A 62 -0.49 -8.21 -7.98
CA GLY A 62 -0.73 -8.67 -9.35
C GLY A 62 0.02 -9.95 -9.76
N TYR A 63 0.88 -10.51 -8.89
CA TYR A 63 1.46 -11.83 -9.11
C TYR A 63 0.37 -12.92 -9.04
N GLN A 64 0.32 -13.79 -10.05
CA GLN A 64 -0.78 -14.77 -10.23
C GLN A 64 -2.18 -14.14 -10.21
N ALA A 65 -2.32 -12.90 -10.72
CA ALA A 65 -3.58 -12.16 -10.77
C ALA A 65 -4.25 -11.97 -9.39
N ALA A 66 -3.44 -11.91 -8.32
CA ALA A 66 -3.92 -11.71 -6.96
C ALA A 66 -3.33 -10.45 -6.32
N TYR A 67 -4.14 -9.86 -5.46
CA TYR A 67 -3.91 -8.58 -4.80
C TYR A 67 -4.13 -8.74 -3.29
N ASP A 68 -3.03 -9.02 -2.59
CA ASP A 68 -3.02 -9.29 -1.16
C ASP A 68 -3.14 -8.01 -0.32
N LEU A 69 -2.98 -6.84 -0.92
CA LEU A 69 -2.87 -5.56 -0.23
C LEU A 69 -3.82 -4.53 -0.82
N ILE A 70 -4.24 -3.58 0.00
CA ILE A 70 -4.91 -2.36 -0.46
C ILE A 70 -4.16 -1.14 0.06
N LEU A 71 -4.20 -0.06 -0.70
CA LEU A 71 -3.62 1.21 -0.30
C LEU A 71 -4.41 1.80 0.87
N LEU A 72 -3.71 2.09 1.97
CA LEU A 72 -4.23 2.85 3.10
C LEU A 72 -3.94 4.35 2.94
N ASP A 73 -2.68 4.71 2.67
CA ASP A 73 -2.24 6.10 2.55
C ASP A 73 -1.02 6.24 1.63
N ASN A 74 -1.04 7.26 0.78
CA ASN A 74 0.05 7.65 -0.12
C ASN A 74 0.60 9.05 0.20
N ALA A 75 0.16 9.72 1.28
CA ALA A 75 0.77 10.95 1.76
C ALA A 75 2.28 10.79 2.00
N PRO A 76 2.78 9.66 2.55
CA PRO A 76 4.21 9.50 2.83
C PRO A 76 5.09 9.49 1.58
N VAL A 77 4.55 9.12 0.42
CA VAL A 77 5.27 9.20 -0.87
C VAL A 77 5.10 10.56 -1.56
N GLY A 78 4.47 11.54 -0.89
CA GLY A 78 4.42 12.93 -1.33
C GLY A 78 3.22 13.28 -2.23
N VAL A 79 2.22 12.41 -2.35
CA VAL A 79 0.98 12.73 -3.07
C VAL A 79 0.24 13.86 -2.35
N LYS A 80 -0.08 14.92 -3.08
CA LYS A 80 -0.77 16.11 -2.57
C LYS A 80 -1.86 16.57 -3.54
N HIS A 81 -2.95 17.07 -2.98
CA HIS A 81 -4.09 17.65 -3.68
C HIS A 81 -4.18 19.16 -3.37
N PRO A 82 -3.40 20.00 -4.08
CA PRO A 82 -3.17 21.41 -3.72
C PRO A 82 -4.42 22.30 -3.77
N SER A 83 -5.42 21.90 -4.57
CA SER A 83 -6.69 22.63 -4.73
C SER A 83 -7.69 22.38 -3.60
N HIS A 84 -7.41 21.50 -2.66
CA HIS A 84 -8.36 21.13 -1.61
C HIS A 84 -7.92 21.63 -0.23
N ILE A 85 -8.91 22.02 0.56
CA ILE A 85 -8.76 22.45 1.95
C ILE A 85 -9.50 21.43 2.82
N CYS A 86 -8.87 20.95 3.89
CA CYS A 86 -9.53 20.04 4.82
C CYS A 86 -10.50 20.81 5.73
N ASP A 87 -11.78 20.45 5.74
CA ASP A 87 -12.79 21.13 6.57
C ASP A 87 -12.57 20.93 8.09
N GLY A 88 -11.88 19.86 8.48
CA GLY A 88 -11.56 19.56 9.88
C GLY A 88 -10.35 20.34 10.41
N CYS A 89 -9.20 20.28 9.71
CA CYS A 89 -7.95 20.89 10.18
C CYS A 89 -7.59 22.21 9.49
N ARG A 90 -8.35 22.62 8.46
CA ARG A 90 -8.16 23.84 7.65
C ARG A 90 -6.82 23.95 6.91
N GLN A 91 -6.08 22.85 6.80
CA GLN A 91 -4.86 22.82 6.01
C GLN A 91 -5.19 22.80 4.52
N GLN A 92 -4.47 23.62 3.75
CA GLN A 92 -4.48 23.62 2.30
C GLN A 92 -3.48 22.57 1.78
N ALA A 93 -3.76 22.02 0.60
CA ALA A 93 -2.98 20.93 0.01
C ALA A 93 -3.07 19.63 0.83
N ILE A 94 -4.24 18.99 0.77
CA ILE A 94 -4.48 17.69 1.41
C ILE A 94 -3.41 16.70 0.92
N ALA A 95 -2.61 16.19 1.85
CA ALA A 95 -1.65 15.12 1.58
C ALA A 95 -2.37 13.77 1.67
N GLY A 96 -2.06 12.87 0.75
CA GLY A 96 -2.61 11.52 0.77
C GLY A 96 -3.94 11.34 0.05
N ASN A 97 -4.62 10.24 0.37
CA ASN A 97 -5.80 9.78 -0.35
C ASN A 97 -7.02 10.70 -0.18
N THR A 98 -7.75 10.93 -1.28
CA THR A 98 -9.16 11.36 -1.27
C THR A 98 -10.06 10.15 -1.58
N LEU A 99 -11.32 10.16 -1.11
CA LEU A 99 -12.26 9.02 -1.27
C LEU A 99 -12.42 8.54 -2.74
N GLU A 100 -12.22 9.42 -3.72
CA GLU A 100 -12.28 9.07 -5.15
C GLU A 100 -11.09 8.20 -5.63
N VAL A 101 -9.95 8.25 -4.94
CA VAL A 101 -8.72 7.52 -5.32
C VAL A 101 -8.76 6.06 -4.85
N GLN A 102 -9.58 5.74 -3.85
CA GLN A 102 -9.68 4.40 -3.24
C GLN A 102 -10.17 3.32 -4.22
N LEU A 103 -10.96 3.70 -5.24
CA LEU A 103 -11.49 2.78 -6.26
C LEU A 103 -10.51 2.49 -7.41
N LEU A 104 -9.44 3.29 -7.57
CA LEU A 104 -8.51 3.21 -8.71
C LEU A 104 -7.18 2.51 -8.40
N LEU A 105 -6.88 2.25 -7.12
CA LEU A 105 -5.61 1.69 -6.67
C LEU A 105 -5.83 0.30 -6.03
N ARG A 106 -6.21 -0.67 -6.87
CA ARG A 106 -5.87 -2.06 -6.58
C ARG A 106 -4.35 -2.17 -6.79
N LEU A 107 -3.61 -2.17 -5.69
CA LEU A 107 -2.19 -2.51 -5.68
C LEU A 107 -2.06 -4.00 -5.93
#